data_AF-A0A5J4WM18-F1
#
_entry.id   AF-A0A5J4WM18-F1
#
_cell.length_a   1.000
_cell.length_b   1.000
_cell.length_c   1.000
_cell.angle_alpha   90.00
_cell.angle_beta   90.00
_cell.angle_gamma   90.00
#
_symmetry.space_group_name_H-M   'P 1'
#
loop_
_entity.id
_entity.type
_entity.pdbx_description
1 polymer ?
#
loop_
_entity_poly.entity_id
_entity_poly.type
_entity_poly.pdbx_seq_one_letter_code
_entity_poly.pdbx_strand_id
1 'polypeptide(L)'
;MATQELSNDKPIQQTNVKSITLEKGPKRKYTRKSKIDDKAKTIIDQMINEQTNEQINEQIIEQNTEQTTEPSQRQIIEEKYDERIHDLIDSEGDLETRISNQQLAYRLEKTREDNIFLEIMQPLAELYRQEQDSKTIIERVKDAMISTVNYTKIGQQEGKKQQITGKLIDLSLMNDDNLCVVDIDIHKDKSIEEIDKIRQNLINTLPPNVGLVKTAHEGLHIYCNRNYYRLPSNRNVKVAVTDSFDIDVFAQMTKYKIEN
;
A
#
# COMPACT_ATOMS: atom_id res chain seq x y z
N MET A 1 22.71 -11.83 -48.12
CA MET A 1 24.07 -11.37 -47.80
C MET A 1 24.00 -9.90 -47.41
N ALA A 2 24.91 -9.49 -46.51
CA ALA A 2 25.10 -8.16 -45.95
C ALA A 2 24.26 -7.80 -44.69
N THR A 3 24.84 -8.25 -43.57
CA THR A 3 24.93 -7.64 -42.25
C THR A 3 25.11 -6.11 -42.22
N GLN A 4 24.51 -5.46 -41.22
CA GLN A 4 25.17 -4.36 -40.50
C GLN A 4 24.63 -4.24 -39.08
N GLU A 5 25.51 -4.50 -38.13
CA GLU A 5 25.40 -4.16 -36.71
C GLU A 5 25.50 -2.64 -36.53
N LEU A 6 24.79 -2.09 -35.55
CA LEU A 6 25.39 -1.06 -34.70
C LEU A 6 24.73 -1.03 -33.32
N SER A 7 25.58 -1.36 -32.35
CA SER A 7 25.43 -1.21 -30.91
C SER A 7 25.05 0.23 -30.53
N ASN A 8 24.25 0.36 -29.47
CA ASN A 8 24.36 1.45 -28.52
C ASN A 8 23.97 0.93 -27.13
N ASP A 9 24.98 0.46 -26.42
CA ASP A 9 24.94 0.24 -24.98
C ASP A 9 24.64 1.55 -24.25
N LYS A 10 23.54 1.56 -23.49
CA LYS A 10 23.41 2.40 -22.29
C LYS A 10 23.03 1.49 -21.13
N PRO A 11 23.80 1.47 -20.03
CA PRO A 11 23.42 0.71 -18.86
C PRO A 11 22.20 1.38 -18.22
N ILE A 12 21.03 0.78 -18.37
CA ILE A 12 19.85 1.17 -17.60
C ILE A 12 20.18 0.85 -16.14
N GLN A 13 20.24 1.89 -15.30
CA GLN A 13 20.48 1.79 -13.87
C GLN A 13 19.50 0.78 -13.27
N GLN A 14 20.05 -0.28 -12.68
CA GLN A 14 19.30 -1.25 -11.88
C GLN A 14 18.58 -0.50 -10.76
N THR A 15 17.27 -0.35 -10.89
CA THR A 15 16.40 0.00 -9.77
C THR A 15 16.39 -1.17 -8.79
N ASN A 16 16.58 -0.87 -7.51
CA ASN A 16 16.69 -1.83 -6.41
C ASN A 16 15.39 -2.64 -6.23
N VAL A 17 15.20 -3.68 -7.05
CA VAL A 17 14.17 -4.72 -6.83
C VAL A 17 14.76 -5.73 -5.84
N LYS A 18 14.33 -5.66 -4.56
CA LYS A 18 14.65 -6.71 -3.58
C LYS A 18 13.74 -7.92 -3.82
N SER A 19 14.13 -8.79 -4.75
CA SER A 19 13.51 -10.11 -4.91
C SER A 19 14.02 -11.06 -3.83
N ILE A 20 13.13 -11.62 -3.00
CA ILE A 20 13.47 -12.73 -2.10
C ILE A 20 13.13 -14.03 -2.82
N THR A 21 14.16 -14.68 -3.36
CA THR A 21 14.05 -16.04 -3.92
C THR A 21 14.27 -17.04 -2.78
N LEU A 22 13.26 -17.86 -2.46
CA LEU A 22 13.45 -19.02 -1.60
C LEU A 22 13.92 -20.20 -2.47
N GLU A 23 15.23 -20.42 -2.52
CA GLU A 23 15.79 -21.62 -3.15
C GLU A 23 15.35 -22.89 -2.40
N LYS A 24 14.94 -23.92 -3.14
CA LYS A 24 14.84 -25.28 -2.61
C LYS A 24 16.25 -25.79 -2.33
N GLY A 25 16.69 -25.67 -1.07
CA GLY A 25 17.97 -26.20 -0.62
C GLY A 25 18.07 -27.72 -0.80
N PRO A 26 19.27 -28.27 -1.11
CA PRO A 26 19.52 -29.71 -1.10
C PRO A 26 19.32 -30.29 0.31
N LYS A 27 18.75 -31.49 0.41
CA LYS A 27 18.59 -32.23 1.67
C LYS A 27 19.95 -32.45 2.34
N ARG A 28 20.31 -31.64 3.34
CA ARG A 28 21.46 -31.88 4.23
C ARG A 28 21.00 -31.98 5.69
N LYS A 29 21.46 -33.03 6.36
CA LYS A 29 21.29 -33.28 7.80
C LYS A 29 22.00 -32.17 8.56
N TYR A 30 21.29 -31.42 9.41
CA TYR A 30 21.90 -30.34 10.19
C TYR A 30 22.06 -30.74 11.66
N THR A 31 23.32 -30.74 12.09
CA THR A 31 23.74 -30.69 13.49
C THR A 31 23.91 -29.21 13.90
N ARG A 32 23.55 -28.94 15.16
CA ARG A 32 23.30 -27.68 15.87
C ARG A 32 24.36 -26.54 15.79
N LYS A 33 23.83 -25.30 15.91
CA LYS A 33 24.33 -24.01 16.49
C LYS A 33 25.10 -23.00 15.61
N SER A 34 24.56 -21.77 15.57
CA SER A 34 25.30 -20.55 15.90
C SER A 34 24.36 -19.53 16.56
N LYS A 35 24.81 -18.96 17.69
CA LYS A 35 24.21 -17.78 18.35
C LYS A 35 24.64 -16.57 17.51
N ILE A 36 23.68 -15.81 17.01
CA ILE A 36 23.93 -14.44 16.55
C ILE A 36 23.69 -13.56 17.78
N ASP A 37 24.69 -12.73 18.06
CA ASP A 37 24.91 -12.02 19.32
C ASP A 37 23.78 -11.01 19.60
N ASP A 38 23.01 -11.25 20.67
CA ASP A 38 21.85 -10.45 21.09
C ASP A 38 22.19 -8.95 21.27
N LYS A 39 23.49 -8.63 21.44
CA LYS A 39 24.03 -7.27 21.50
C LYS A 39 23.90 -6.48 20.20
N ALA A 40 24.05 -7.13 19.03
CA ALA A 40 23.95 -6.43 17.76
C ALA A 40 22.49 -6.01 17.46
N LYS A 41 21.53 -6.85 17.89
CA LYS A 41 20.11 -6.55 17.76
C LYS A 41 19.66 -5.40 18.67
N THR A 42 20.18 -5.36 19.91
CA THR A 42 19.87 -4.29 20.87
C THR A 42 20.40 -2.92 20.45
N ILE A 43 21.60 -2.86 19.84
CA ILE A 43 22.16 -1.59 19.35
C ILE A 43 21.34 -1.03 18.17
N ILE A 44 20.86 -1.89 17.27
CA ILE A 44 20.01 -1.49 16.14
C ILE A 44 18.64 -0.99 16.64
N ASP A 45 18.02 -1.72 17.57
CA ASP A 45 16.73 -1.31 18.16
C ASP A 45 16.85 0.02 18.93
N GLN A 46 17.99 0.27 19.59
CA GLN A 46 18.25 1.52 20.29
C GLN A 46 18.45 2.71 19.35
N MET A 47 19.23 2.54 18.26
CA MET A 47 19.42 3.60 17.24
C MET A 47 18.11 4.00 16.55
N ILE A 48 17.22 3.04 16.31
CA ILE A 48 15.90 3.30 15.71
C ILE A 48 15.01 4.06 16.69
N ASN A 49 15.01 3.68 17.97
CA ASN A 49 14.15 4.31 18.98
C ASN A 49 14.60 5.74 19.35
N GLU A 50 15.91 6.02 19.36
CA GLU A 50 16.44 7.37 19.62
C GLU A 50 16.15 8.33 18.45
N GLN A 51 16.32 7.90 17.19
CA GLN A 51 15.97 8.72 16.01
C GLN A 51 14.47 9.00 15.87
N THR A 52 13.62 8.06 16.29
CA THR A 52 12.16 8.20 16.17
C THR A 52 11.59 9.12 17.25
N ASN A 53 12.15 9.12 18.47
CA ASN A 53 11.64 9.95 19.56
C ASN A 53 12.08 11.42 19.46
N GLU A 54 13.29 11.71 18.97
CA GLU A 54 13.75 13.10 18.81
C GLU A 54 13.01 13.84 17.68
N GLN A 55 12.78 13.18 16.54
CA GLN A 55 12.02 13.76 15.42
C GLN A 55 10.53 13.99 15.75
N ILE A 56 9.93 13.09 16.53
CA ILE A 56 8.53 13.21 16.95
C ILE A 56 8.38 14.28 18.05
N ASN A 57 9.30 14.36 19.01
CA ASN A 57 9.24 15.38 20.05
C ASN A 57 9.50 16.78 19.52
N GLU A 58 10.43 16.97 18.57
CA GLU A 58 10.65 18.29 17.97
C GLU A 58 9.41 18.76 17.18
N GLN A 59 8.77 17.88 16.39
CA GLN A 59 7.50 18.21 15.70
C GLN A 59 6.34 18.50 16.65
N ILE A 60 6.23 17.75 17.77
CA ILE A 60 5.17 17.95 18.76
C ILE A 60 5.42 19.22 19.61
N ILE A 61 6.67 19.58 19.89
CA ILE A 61 7.02 20.78 20.66
C ILE A 61 6.83 22.03 19.80
N GLU A 62 7.16 22.00 18.50
CA GLU A 62 6.90 23.10 17.57
C GLU A 62 5.39 23.35 17.43
N GLN A 63 4.56 22.30 17.34
CA GLN A 63 3.11 22.42 17.23
C GLN A 63 2.39 22.87 18.51
N ASN A 64 2.94 22.60 19.70
CA ASN A 64 2.29 22.95 20.97
C ASN A 64 2.70 24.32 21.53
N THR A 65 3.75 24.96 21.01
CA THR A 65 4.28 26.22 21.57
C THR A 65 3.68 27.48 20.91
N GLU A 66 2.97 27.37 19.78
CA GLU A 66 2.37 28.51 19.07
C GLU A 66 0.89 28.77 19.40
N GLN A 67 0.36 28.18 20.47
CA GLN A 67 -1.07 28.23 20.79
C GLN A 67 -1.54 29.47 21.58
N THR A 68 -0.90 30.63 21.41
CA THR A 68 -1.34 31.86 22.10
C THR A 68 -1.57 33.10 21.23
N THR A 69 -1.34 33.05 19.92
CA THR A 69 -1.61 34.23 19.07
C THR A 69 -1.95 33.96 17.60
N GLU A 70 -1.87 32.73 17.09
CA GLU A 70 -2.19 32.45 15.68
C GLU A 70 -3.65 32.01 15.47
N PRO A 71 -4.36 32.55 14.46
CA PRO A 71 -5.70 32.10 14.10
C PRO A 71 -5.66 30.62 13.70
N SER A 72 -6.69 29.88 14.11
CA SER A 72 -6.82 28.47 13.71
C SER A 72 -6.90 28.35 12.18
N GLN A 73 -6.41 27.24 11.63
CA GLN A 73 -6.42 27.01 10.18
C GLN A 73 -7.82 27.14 9.55
N ARG A 74 -8.88 26.80 10.30
CA ARG A 74 -10.28 27.03 9.90
C ARG A 74 -10.61 28.51 9.76
N GLN A 75 -10.18 29.34 10.72
CA GLN A 75 -10.41 30.79 10.66
C GLN A 75 -9.70 31.43 9.46
N ILE A 76 -8.45 31.03 9.18
CA ILE A 76 -7.71 31.53 8.00
C ILE A 76 -8.46 31.18 6.70
N ILE A 77 -8.97 29.95 6.59
CA ILE A 77 -9.72 29.52 5.41
C ILE A 77 -11.07 30.24 5.34
N GLU A 78 -11.79 30.38 6.45
CA GLU A 78 -13.05 31.14 6.52
C GLU A 78 -12.87 32.58 6.05
N GLU A 79 -11.85 33.28 6.56
CA GLU A 79 -11.51 34.65 6.17
C GLU A 79 -11.21 34.76 4.67
N LYS A 80 -10.46 33.80 4.11
CA LYS A 80 -10.18 33.73 2.67
C LYS A 80 -11.44 33.55 1.82
N TYR A 81 -12.43 32.78 2.28
CA TYR A 81 -13.71 32.65 1.57
C TYR A 81 -14.55 33.92 1.70
N ASP A 82 -14.53 34.58 2.86
CA ASP A 82 -15.27 35.81 3.10
C ASP A 82 -14.72 36.97 2.25
N GLU A 83 -13.40 37.12 2.21
CA GLU A 83 -12.70 38.08 1.35
C GLU A 83 -13.04 37.82 -0.13
N ARG A 84 -12.97 36.57 -0.58
CA ARG A 84 -13.30 36.21 -1.96
C ARG A 84 -14.76 36.50 -2.33
N ILE A 85 -15.70 36.27 -1.42
CA ILE A 85 -17.12 36.59 -1.64
C ILE A 85 -17.30 38.11 -1.72
N HIS A 86 -16.65 38.86 -0.83
CA HIS A 86 -16.68 40.31 -0.81
C HIS A 86 -16.14 40.91 -2.11
N ASP A 87 -14.96 40.46 -2.56
CA ASP A 87 -14.33 40.91 -3.82
C ASP A 87 -15.22 40.65 -5.04
N LEU A 88 -15.94 39.52 -5.06
CA LEU A 88 -16.86 39.21 -6.16
C LEU A 88 -18.09 40.12 -6.16
N ILE A 89 -18.64 40.43 -4.99
CA ILE A 89 -19.80 41.33 -4.86
C ILE A 89 -19.42 42.76 -5.26
N ASP A 90 -18.24 43.21 -4.83
CA ASP A 90 -17.75 44.57 -5.06
C ASP A 90 -16.95 44.72 -6.36
N SER A 91 -16.89 43.66 -7.17
CA SER A 91 -16.16 43.67 -8.44
C SER A 91 -16.68 44.75 -9.40
N GLU A 92 -15.75 45.54 -9.92
CA GLU A 92 -16.01 46.52 -10.98
C GLU A 92 -15.92 45.85 -12.36
N GLY A 93 -16.72 46.32 -13.33
CA GLY A 93 -16.76 45.78 -14.67
C GLY A 93 -18.03 46.19 -15.43
N ASP A 94 -18.18 45.70 -16.66
CA ASP A 94 -19.43 45.85 -17.40
C ASP A 94 -20.59 45.11 -16.69
N LEU A 95 -21.82 45.41 -17.13
CA LEU A 95 -23.03 44.89 -16.49
C LEU A 95 -23.07 43.34 -16.49
N GLU A 96 -22.60 42.72 -17.56
CA GLU A 96 -22.61 41.27 -17.71
C GLU A 96 -21.63 40.60 -16.73
N THR A 97 -20.43 41.18 -16.61
CA THR A 97 -19.40 40.75 -15.67
C THR A 97 -19.87 40.86 -14.22
N ARG A 98 -20.50 41.99 -13.86
CA ARG A 98 -21.03 42.21 -12.50
C ARG A 98 -22.12 41.21 -12.13
N ILE A 99 -23.05 40.93 -13.04
CA ILE A 99 -24.11 39.93 -12.81
C ILE A 99 -23.51 38.54 -12.65
N SER A 100 -22.53 38.18 -13.48
CA SER A 100 -21.83 36.89 -13.41
C SER A 100 -21.12 36.71 -12.06
N ASN A 101 -20.40 37.73 -11.59
CA ASN A 101 -19.69 37.68 -10.31
C ASN A 101 -20.65 37.59 -9.11
N GLN A 102 -21.79 38.30 -9.14
CA GLN A 102 -22.83 38.15 -8.10
C GLN A 102 -23.41 36.73 -8.07
N GLN A 103 -23.65 36.11 -9.23
CA GLN A 103 -24.09 34.71 -9.28
C GLN A 103 -23.02 33.74 -8.76
N LEU A 104 -21.75 34.02 -9.00
CA LEU A 104 -20.64 33.23 -8.46
C LEU A 104 -20.53 33.39 -6.94
N ALA A 105 -20.63 34.62 -6.42
CA ALA A 105 -20.65 34.90 -4.98
C ALA A 105 -21.79 34.15 -4.28
N TYR A 106 -23.01 34.20 -4.83
CA TYR A 106 -24.16 33.47 -4.29
C TYR A 106 -23.93 31.95 -4.24
N ARG A 107 -23.31 31.36 -5.28
CA ARG A 107 -22.97 29.93 -5.30
C ARG A 107 -21.88 29.59 -4.28
N LEU A 108 -20.85 30.43 -4.17
CA LEU A 108 -19.78 30.26 -3.20
C LEU A 108 -20.32 30.33 -1.78
N GLU A 109 -21.16 31.31 -1.46
CA GLU A 109 -21.79 31.46 -0.15
C GLU A 109 -22.64 30.23 0.21
N LYS A 110 -23.43 29.73 -0.75
CA LYS A 110 -24.23 28.49 -0.60
C LYS A 110 -23.41 27.23 -0.34
N THR A 111 -22.18 27.17 -0.85
CA THR A 111 -21.29 26.00 -0.75
C THR A 111 -20.11 26.25 0.19
N ARG A 112 -20.10 27.38 0.91
CA ARG A 112 -18.97 27.87 1.71
C ARG A 112 -18.52 26.83 2.73
N GLU A 113 -19.44 26.36 3.58
CA GLU A 113 -19.11 25.37 4.61
C GLU A 113 -18.61 24.04 4.02
N ASP A 114 -19.23 23.55 2.94
CA ASP A 114 -18.81 22.31 2.28
C ASP A 114 -17.39 22.44 1.69
N ASN A 115 -17.07 23.58 1.08
CA ASN A 115 -15.76 23.84 0.51
C ASN A 115 -14.69 24.01 1.60
N ILE A 116 -15.00 24.75 2.67
CA ILE A 116 -14.11 24.90 3.83
C ILE A 116 -13.84 23.54 4.45
N PHE A 117 -14.88 22.73 4.66
CA PHE A 117 -14.73 21.37 5.17
C PHE A 117 -13.82 20.54 4.27
N LEU A 118 -14.02 20.59 2.95
CA LEU A 118 -13.22 19.83 2.00
C LEU A 118 -11.75 20.29 1.99
N GLU A 119 -11.49 21.59 2.02
CA GLU A 119 -10.14 22.18 2.06
C GLU A 119 -9.39 21.82 3.34
N ILE A 120 -10.09 21.73 4.48
CA ILE A 120 -9.52 21.27 5.76
C ILE A 120 -9.28 19.75 5.74
N MET A 121 -10.21 18.98 5.19
CA MET A 121 -10.14 17.52 5.24
C MET A 121 -9.15 16.93 4.24
N GLN A 122 -8.90 17.61 3.11
CA GLN A 122 -7.99 17.11 2.08
C GLN A 122 -6.56 16.82 2.59
N PRO A 123 -5.86 17.75 3.26
CA PRO A 123 -4.52 17.48 3.78
C PRO A 123 -4.52 16.41 4.89
N LEU A 124 -5.56 16.36 5.73
CA LEU A 124 -5.71 15.31 6.74
C LEU A 124 -5.89 13.93 6.10
N ALA A 125 -6.68 13.84 5.03
CA ALA A 125 -6.85 12.61 4.27
C ALA A 125 -5.55 12.21 3.55
N GLU A 126 -4.74 13.17 3.09
CA GLU A 126 -3.41 12.92 2.52
C GLU A 126 -2.43 12.38 3.55
N LEU A 127 -2.35 13.00 4.74
CA LEU A 127 -1.53 12.56 5.85
C LEU A 127 -1.93 11.15 6.31
N TYR A 128 -3.22 10.90 6.46
CA TYR A 128 -3.74 9.58 6.83
C TYR A 128 -3.35 8.49 5.82
N ARG A 129 -3.38 8.81 4.51
CA ARG A 129 -2.90 7.89 3.46
C ARG A 129 -1.41 7.63 3.59
N GLN A 130 -0.60 8.67 3.79
CA GLN A 130 0.84 8.52 3.98
C GLN A 130 1.16 7.66 5.20
N GLU A 131 0.45 7.84 6.32
CA GLU A 131 0.65 7.04 7.51
C GLU A 131 0.30 5.55 7.28
N GLN A 132 -0.83 5.26 6.62
CA GLN A 132 -1.18 3.87 6.28
C GLN A 132 -0.19 3.23 5.30
N ASP A 133 0.25 3.98 4.29
CA ASP A 133 1.14 3.50 3.23
C ASP A 133 2.61 3.45 3.66
N SER A 134 2.97 4.12 4.77
CA SER A 134 4.32 4.07 5.35
C SER A 134 4.67 2.69 5.91
N LYS A 135 3.66 1.91 6.32
CA LYS A 135 3.85 0.58 6.89
C LYS A 135 4.25 -0.41 5.80
N THR A 136 5.30 -1.17 6.08
CA THR A 136 5.71 -2.29 5.25
C THR A 136 4.62 -3.37 5.23
N ILE A 137 4.56 -4.18 4.18
CA ILE A 137 3.60 -5.29 4.08
C ILE A 137 3.71 -6.22 5.29
N ILE A 138 4.92 -6.48 5.79
CA ILE A 138 5.11 -7.36 6.95
C ILE A 138 4.48 -6.79 8.23
N GLU A 139 4.54 -5.47 8.44
CA GLU A 139 3.90 -4.81 9.59
C GLU A 139 2.37 -4.84 9.46
N ARG A 140 1.86 -4.71 8.23
CA ARG A 140 0.42 -4.72 7.94
C ARG A 140 -0.21 -6.10 8.12
N VAL A 141 0.54 -7.17 7.86
CA VAL A 141 0.03 -8.56 7.96
C VAL A 141 0.43 -9.27 9.26
N LYS A 142 1.21 -8.63 10.14
CA LYS A 142 1.84 -9.29 11.31
C LYS A 142 0.83 -10.01 12.21
N ASP A 143 -0.30 -9.39 12.48
CA ASP A 143 -1.33 -9.90 13.39
C ASP A 143 -2.26 -10.92 12.70
N ALA A 144 -2.22 -10.94 11.37
CA ALA A 144 -2.94 -11.89 10.52
C ALA A 144 -2.10 -13.12 10.13
N MET A 145 -0.83 -13.17 10.54
CA MET A 145 0.07 -14.22 10.09
C MET A 145 0.02 -15.45 11.01
N ILE A 146 -0.54 -16.54 10.49
CA ILE A 146 -0.73 -17.80 11.22
C ILE A 146 0.35 -18.81 10.82
N SER A 147 0.91 -19.52 11.79
CA SER A 147 1.85 -20.61 11.51
C SER A 147 1.12 -21.83 10.95
N THR A 148 1.56 -22.31 9.79
CA THR A 148 1.17 -23.64 9.29
C THR A 148 2.04 -24.70 9.94
N VAL A 149 1.44 -25.83 10.29
CA VAL A 149 2.15 -26.97 10.88
C VAL A 149 2.03 -28.18 9.96
N ASN A 150 3.05 -29.03 9.92
CA ASN A 150 3.00 -30.34 9.26
C ASN A 150 2.49 -30.32 7.80
N TYR A 151 2.76 -29.25 7.05
CA TYR A 151 2.28 -29.01 5.69
C TYR A 151 0.75 -28.98 5.53
N THR A 152 0.00 -28.83 6.62
CA THR A 152 -1.45 -28.63 6.59
C THR A 152 -1.79 -27.14 6.58
N LYS A 153 -2.84 -26.78 5.82
CA LYS A 153 -3.27 -25.38 5.67
C LYS A 153 -3.81 -24.80 6.97
N ILE A 154 -4.52 -25.59 7.78
CA ILE A 154 -5.06 -25.19 9.09
C ILE A 154 -5.23 -26.45 9.95
N GLY A 155 -4.91 -26.37 11.23
CA GLY A 155 -5.27 -27.40 12.21
C GLY A 155 -4.29 -28.56 12.40
N GLN A 156 -4.32 -29.08 13.63
CA GLN A 156 -3.59 -30.24 14.11
C GLN A 156 -4.29 -31.53 13.67
N GLN A 157 -3.54 -32.52 13.20
CA GLN A 157 -3.99 -33.91 13.28
C GLN A 157 -3.74 -34.40 14.72
N GLU A 158 -4.81 -34.81 15.39
CA GLU A 158 -4.79 -35.26 16.78
C GLU A 158 -3.69 -36.31 16.98
N GLY A 159 -2.86 -36.14 18.02
CA GLY A 159 -1.75 -37.05 18.33
C GLY A 159 -0.44 -36.87 17.56
N LYS A 160 -0.30 -35.92 16.62
CA LYS A 160 0.98 -35.65 15.92
C LYS A 160 1.77 -34.50 16.53
N LYS A 161 3.11 -34.65 16.59
CA LYS A 161 4.03 -33.55 16.96
C LYS A 161 3.89 -32.40 15.98
N GLN A 162 3.89 -31.18 16.49
CA GLN A 162 3.78 -29.97 15.68
C GLN A 162 5.16 -29.56 15.18
N GLN A 163 5.35 -29.56 13.86
CA GLN A 163 6.48 -28.90 13.21
C GLN A 163 5.95 -27.72 12.41
N ILE A 164 6.42 -26.51 12.70
CA ILE A 164 6.11 -25.33 11.87
C ILE A 164 6.73 -25.54 10.50
N THR A 165 5.90 -25.56 9.46
CA THR A 165 6.31 -25.82 8.07
C THR A 165 6.21 -24.61 7.16
N GLY A 166 5.61 -23.52 7.64
CA GLY A 166 5.42 -22.29 6.87
C GLY A 166 4.50 -21.31 7.58
N LYS A 167 4.15 -20.23 6.90
CA LYS A 167 3.20 -19.22 7.39
C LYS A 167 2.12 -18.96 6.34
N LEU A 168 0.92 -18.67 6.80
CA LEU A 168 -0.20 -18.20 5.99
C LEU A 168 -0.62 -16.82 6.51
N ILE A 169 -1.24 -16.02 5.65
CA ILE A 169 -1.89 -14.77 6.05
C ILE A 169 -3.39 -15.04 6.01
N ASP A 170 -4.03 -14.92 7.16
CA ASP A 170 -5.48 -14.96 7.27
C ASP A 170 -6.02 -13.55 7.08
N LEU A 171 -6.47 -13.25 5.87
CA LEU A 171 -6.98 -11.93 5.52
C LEU A 171 -8.14 -11.51 6.43
N SER A 172 -8.92 -12.44 7.01
CA SER A 172 -10.03 -12.10 7.90
C SER A 172 -9.58 -11.42 9.20
N LEU A 173 -8.35 -11.70 9.64
CA LEU A 173 -7.72 -11.12 10.82
C LEU A 173 -7.02 -9.79 10.52
N MET A 174 -6.98 -9.36 9.26
CA MET A 174 -6.38 -8.08 8.91
C MET A 174 -7.23 -6.90 9.41
N ASN A 175 -6.54 -5.89 9.91
CA ASN A 175 -7.10 -4.59 10.25
C ASN A 175 -6.92 -3.55 9.13
N ASP A 176 -6.21 -3.93 8.07
CA ASP A 176 -5.92 -3.07 6.93
C ASP A 176 -6.93 -3.29 5.81
N ASP A 177 -7.72 -2.26 5.49
CA ASP A 177 -8.73 -2.35 4.41
C ASP A 177 -8.18 -2.08 3.00
N ASN A 178 -6.97 -1.51 2.96
CA ASN A 178 -6.35 -1.02 1.74
C ASN A 178 -5.40 -2.05 1.13
N LEU A 179 -4.86 -2.99 1.91
CA LEU A 179 -4.03 -4.07 1.38
C LEU A 179 -4.89 -5.11 0.65
N CYS A 180 -4.50 -5.46 -0.56
CA CYS A 180 -5.07 -6.57 -1.30
C CYS A 180 -3.99 -7.50 -1.84
N VAL A 181 -4.40 -8.74 -2.13
CA VAL A 181 -3.60 -9.77 -2.77
C VAL A 181 -4.22 -10.07 -4.12
N VAL A 182 -3.47 -9.82 -5.18
CA VAL A 182 -3.80 -10.26 -6.54
C VAL A 182 -3.07 -11.58 -6.77
N ASP A 183 -3.83 -12.65 -7.00
CA ASP A 183 -3.29 -13.96 -7.31
C ASP A 183 -3.39 -14.21 -8.81
N ILE A 184 -2.24 -14.44 -9.43
CA ILE A 184 -2.12 -14.74 -10.85
C ILE A 184 -1.78 -16.21 -11.00
N ASP A 185 -2.77 -16.98 -11.43
CA ASP A 185 -2.67 -18.41 -11.70
C ASP A 185 -2.30 -18.63 -13.17
N ILE A 186 -1.03 -18.90 -13.45
CA ILE A 186 -0.55 -19.18 -14.80
C ILE A 186 -0.94 -20.60 -15.21
N HIS A 187 -1.49 -20.75 -16.42
CA HIS A 187 -1.94 -22.04 -16.92
C HIS A 187 -0.76 -23.02 -17.08
N LYS A 188 -0.97 -24.26 -16.61
CA LYS A 188 0.07 -25.30 -16.51
C LYS A 188 0.27 -26.10 -17.79
N ASP A 189 -0.53 -25.86 -18.81
CA ASP A 189 -0.44 -26.47 -20.13
C ASP A 189 0.68 -25.86 -21.00
N LYS A 190 1.28 -24.76 -20.53
CA LYS A 190 2.42 -24.09 -21.18
C LYS A 190 3.77 -24.69 -20.80
N SER A 191 4.79 -24.42 -21.62
CA SER A 191 6.17 -24.80 -21.29
C SER A 191 6.71 -23.99 -20.11
N ILE A 192 7.75 -24.49 -19.43
CA ILE A 192 8.36 -23.78 -18.31
C ILE A 192 8.96 -22.44 -18.74
N GLU A 193 9.54 -22.39 -19.95
CA GLU A 193 10.09 -21.17 -20.54
C GLU A 193 9.00 -20.15 -20.85
N GLU A 194 7.83 -20.60 -21.32
CA GLU A 194 6.67 -19.74 -21.56
C GLU A 194 6.11 -19.19 -20.25
N ILE A 195 5.97 -20.04 -19.22
CA ILE A 195 5.53 -19.62 -17.88
C ILE A 195 6.49 -18.58 -17.31
N ASP A 196 7.80 -18.80 -17.41
CA ASP A 196 8.82 -17.86 -16.95
C ASP A 196 8.73 -16.54 -17.72
N LYS A 197 8.54 -16.57 -19.05
CA LYS A 197 8.36 -15.38 -19.88
C LYS A 197 7.11 -14.59 -19.49
N ILE A 198 5.98 -15.27 -19.27
CA ILE A 198 4.74 -14.64 -18.81
C ILE A 198 4.99 -13.96 -17.46
N ARG A 199 5.61 -14.66 -16.51
CA ARG A 199 5.90 -14.10 -15.18
C ARG A 199 6.81 -12.88 -15.23
N GLN A 200 7.89 -12.92 -16.02
CA GLN A 200 8.79 -11.78 -16.17
C GLN A 200 8.11 -10.60 -16.84
N ASN A 201 7.28 -10.84 -17.86
CA ASN A 201 6.50 -9.78 -18.47
C ASN A 201 5.55 -9.12 -17.46
N LEU A 202 4.86 -9.92 -16.64
CA LEU A 202 4.01 -9.40 -15.58
C LEU A 202 4.82 -8.53 -14.60
N ILE A 203 5.92 -9.05 -14.06
CA ILE A 203 6.79 -8.32 -13.12
C ILE A 203 7.28 -6.99 -13.71
N ASN A 204 7.68 -6.98 -14.98
CA ASN A 204 8.17 -5.77 -15.66
C ASN A 204 7.10 -4.69 -15.85
N THR A 205 5.82 -5.06 -15.83
CA THR A 205 4.69 -4.11 -15.96
C THR A 205 4.16 -3.60 -14.63
N LEU A 206 4.58 -4.19 -13.50
CA LEU A 206 4.08 -3.81 -12.20
C LEU A 206 4.68 -2.48 -11.71
N PRO A 207 3.90 -1.65 -11.01
CA PRO A 207 4.42 -0.44 -10.41
C PRO A 207 5.48 -0.76 -9.34
N PRO A 208 6.38 0.18 -9.05
CA PRO A 208 7.29 0.05 -7.91
C PRO A 208 6.50 -0.06 -6.60
N ASN A 209 7.12 -0.63 -5.56
CA ASN A 209 6.57 -0.76 -4.20
C ASN A 209 5.38 -1.73 -4.02
N VAL A 210 5.30 -2.76 -4.86
CA VAL A 210 4.42 -3.91 -4.62
C VAL A 210 5.20 -5.07 -3.98
N GLY A 211 4.54 -5.85 -3.13
CA GLY A 211 5.11 -7.10 -2.62
C GLY A 211 4.90 -8.22 -3.63
N LEU A 212 5.95 -8.97 -3.96
CA LEU A 212 5.89 -10.06 -4.92
C LEU A 212 6.26 -11.38 -4.25
N VAL A 213 5.43 -12.40 -4.43
CA VAL A 213 5.71 -13.76 -3.97
C VAL A 213 5.41 -14.74 -5.09
N LYS A 214 6.43 -15.49 -5.50
CA LYS A 214 6.24 -16.62 -6.42
C LYS A 214 5.46 -17.73 -5.69
N THR A 215 4.36 -18.20 -6.28
CA THR A 215 3.55 -19.24 -5.65
C THR A 215 4.15 -20.62 -5.86
N ALA A 216 3.70 -21.60 -5.07
CA ALA A 216 4.12 -22.99 -5.20
C ALA A 216 3.78 -23.61 -6.58
N HIS A 217 2.82 -23.01 -7.31
CA HIS A 217 2.38 -23.45 -8.62
C HIS A 217 2.88 -22.55 -9.75
N GLU A 218 4.04 -21.90 -9.57
CA GLU A 218 4.70 -21.07 -10.59
C GLU A 218 3.97 -19.77 -10.98
N GLY A 219 2.81 -19.51 -10.39
CA GLY A 219 2.08 -18.24 -10.46
C GLY A 219 2.70 -17.14 -9.59
N LEU A 220 1.93 -16.08 -9.36
CA LEU A 220 2.41 -14.88 -8.68
C LEU A 220 1.34 -14.30 -7.74
N HIS A 221 1.68 -14.14 -6.46
CA HIS A 221 0.92 -13.27 -5.57
C HIS A 221 1.55 -11.88 -5.58
N ILE A 222 0.69 -10.87 -5.76
CA ILE A 222 1.06 -9.45 -5.72
C ILE A 222 0.31 -8.81 -4.56
N TYR A 223 1.05 -8.28 -3.60
CA TYR A 223 0.54 -7.53 -2.47
C TYR A 223 0.62 -6.05 -2.81
N CYS A 224 -0.53 -5.38 -2.89
CA CYS A 224 -0.58 -3.97 -3.28
C CYS A 224 -1.73 -3.23 -2.60
N ASN A 225 -1.63 -1.90 -2.63
CA ASN A 225 -2.71 -1.03 -2.18
C ASN A 225 -3.85 -1.03 -3.20
N ARG A 226 -5.06 -1.18 -2.68
CA ARG A 226 -6.31 -1.09 -3.42
C ARG A 226 -6.59 0.34 -3.88
N ASN A 227 -6.05 1.35 -3.19
CA ASN A 227 -6.23 2.77 -3.49
C ASN A 227 -7.73 3.12 -3.63
N TYR A 228 -8.53 2.63 -2.68
CA TYR A 228 -9.99 2.76 -2.65
C TYR A 228 -10.76 2.12 -3.82
N TYR A 229 -10.09 1.37 -4.70
CA TYR A 229 -10.77 0.60 -5.75
C TYR A 229 -11.85 -0.28 -5.14
N ARG A 230 -13.11 -0.07 -5.54
CA ARG A 230 -14.24 -0.75 -4.91
C ARG A 230 -14.33 -2.18 -5.44
N LEU A 231 -14.07 -3.15 -4.56
CA LEU A 231 -14.29 -4.55 -4.85
C LEU A 231 -15.72 -4.96 -4.42
N PRO A 232 -16.42 -5.79 -5.22
CA PRO A 232 -17.77 -6.22 -4.88
C PRO A 232 -17.80 -7.20 -3.70
N SER A 233 -16.71 -7.90 -3.43
CA SER A 233 -16.56 -8.86 -2.33
C SER A 233 -15.12 -8.88 -1.79
N ASN A 234 -14.91 -9.47 -0.60
CA ASN A 234 -13.58 -9.76 -0.07
C ASN A 234 -12.83 -10.83 -0.91
N ARG A 235 -13.59 -11.65 -1.65
CA ARG A 235 -13.06 -12.66 -2.57
C ARG A 235 -13.68 -12.48 -3.95
N ASN A 236 -12.86 -12.11 -4.92
CA ASN A 236 -13.26 -11.91 -6.31
C ASN A 236 -12.44 -12.88 -7.15
N VAL A 237 -13.09 -13.94 -7.62
CA VAL A 237 -12.46 -15.01 -8.39
C VAL A 237 -12.69 -14.77 -9.86
N LYS A 238 -11.69 -15.03 -10.70
CA LYS A 238 -11.71 -14.86 -12.15
C LYS A 238 -12.13 -13.45 -12.54
N VAL A 239 -11.51 -12.47 -11.90
CA VAL A 239 -11.68 -11.06 -12.23
C VAL A 239 -11.25 -10.81 -13.68
N ALA A 240 -10.20 -11.51 -14.12
CA ALA A 240 -9.84 -11.63 -15.52
C ALA A 240 -9.43 -13.08 -15.83
N VAL A 241 -9.76 -13.53 -17.03
CA VAL A 241 -9.37 -14.83 -17.59
C VAL A 241 -8.72 -14.56 -18.93
N THR A 242 -7.54 -15.11 -19.15
CA THR A 242 -6.82 -15.02 -20.42
C THR A 242 -6.50 -16.41 -20.94
N ASP A 243 -5.97 -16.53 -22.15
CA ASP A 243 -5.47 -17.82 -22.65
C ASP A 243 -4.24 -18.34 -21.87
N SER A 244 -3.70 -17.52 -20.97
CA SER A 244 -2.41 -17.78 -20.33
C SER A 244 -2.41 -17.83 -18.82
N PHE A 245 -3.33 -17.11 -18.20
CA PHE A 245 -3.44 -17.01 -16.75
C PHE A 245 -4.82 -16.47 -16.37
N ASP A 246 -5.23 -16.83 -15.16
CA ASP A 246 -6.39 -16.30 -14.46
C ASP A 246 -5.94 -15.30 -13.39
N ILE A 247 -6.78 -14.31 -13.10
CA ILE A 247 -6.57 -13.33 -12.03
C ILE A 247 -7.68 -13.44 -10.99
N ASP A 248 -7.29 -13.71 -9.76
CA ASP A 248 -8.12 -13.60 -8.56
C ASP A 248 -7.67 -12.40 -7.71
N VAL A 249 -8.61 -11.77 -7.00
CA VAL A 249 -8.33 -10.65 -6.10
C VAL A 249 -8.97 -10.90 -4.74
N PHE A 250 -8.12 -10.86 -3.71
CA PHE A 250 -8.50 -11.04 -2.31
C PHE A 250 -8.19 -9.78 -1.51
N ALA A 251 -9.12 -9.34 -0.69
CA ALA A 251 -8.96 -8.21 0.22
C ALA A 251 -9.86 -8.40 1.44
N GLN A 252 -9.51 -7.77 2.57
CA GLN A 252 -10.40 -7.70 3.72
C GLN A 252 -10.94 -6.29 3.85
N MET A 253 -12.18 -6.05 3.43
CA MET A 253 -12.82 -4.74 3.59
C MET A 253 -13.66 -4.71 4.85
N THR A 254 -13.58 -3.61 5.61
CA THR A 254 -14.36 -3.39 6.84
C THR A 254 -15.86 -3.58 6.63
N LYS A 255 -16.39 -3.13 5.49
CA LYS A 255 -17.81 -3.29 5.11
C LYS A 255 -18.27 -4.75 5.11
N TYR A 256 -17.36 -5.69 4.86
CA TYR A 256 -17.66 -7.13 4.77
C TYR A 256 -16.95 -7.92 5.86
N LYS A 257 -16.48 -7.26 6.93
CA LYS A 257 -15.90 -7.95 8.08
C LYS A 257 -17.04 -8.63 8.84
N ILE A 258 -16.92 -9.93 9.02
CA ILE A 258 -17.84 -10.70 9.86
C ILE A 258 -17.33 -10.54 11.29
N GLU A 259 -18.13 -9.91 12.14
CA GLU A 259 -17.86 -9.88 13.57
C GLU A 259 -18.08 -11.30 14.12
N ASN A 260 -17.04 -11.88 14.72
CA ASN A 260 -17.09 -13.17 15.40
C ASN A 260 -17.49 -13.01 16.86
#